data_AF-A0A6P7T652-F1
#
_entry.id   AF-A0A6P7T652-F1
#
_cell.length_a   1.000
_cell.length_b   1.000
_cell.length_c   1.000
_cell.angle_alpha   90.00
_cell.angle_beta   90.00
_cell.angle_gamma   90.00
#
_symmetry.space_group_name_H-M   'P 1'
#
loop_
_entity.id
_entity.type
_entity.pdbx_description
1 polymer ?
#
loop_
_entity_poly.entity_id
_entity_poly.type
_entity_poly.pdbx_seq_one_letter_code
_entity_poly.pdbx_strand_id
1 'polypeptide(L)'
;MSLASLPIFTGDATLWFAQLKAYFCAHSISSEQQLQILYSCIPLQLATTARDLITDPSPDATYASVKLEVEKRNTRSEKSRFNELMADEELGDRTPSEFLRHLRELSGKAADALLLCKIFFSRLPAYIQTVLATAFESNTVDQIVTMADKMVEFAVRPSSRAACVCLETSANSIDGLTKLIKGLTKRMDAIFKIAAVHHQVWREST
;
A
#
# COMPACT_ATOMS: atom_id res chain seq x y z
N MET A 1 -33.75 -41.72 5.04
CA MET A 1 -34.22 -40.40 5.52
C MET A 1 -33.78 -39.36 4.50
N SER A 2 -34.71 -38.67 3.87
CA SER A 2 -34.38 -37.62 2.89
C SER A 2 -33.81 -36.42 3.65
N LEU A 3 -32.50 -36.19 3.56
CA LEU A 3 -31.86 -34.95 4.05
C LEU A 3 -32.35 -33.81 3.15
N ALA A 4 -33.50 -33.22 3.51
CA ALA A 4 -34.03 -32.05 2.83
C ALA A 4 -32.96 -30.94 2.82
N SER A 5 -32.65 -30.46 1.61
CA SER A 5 -31.66 -29.46 1.20
C SER A 5 -30.70 -28.93 2.28
N LEU A 6 -29.50 -29.52 2.35
CA LEU A 6 -28.37 -28.87 3.01
C LEU A 6 -28.09 -27.50 2.37
N PRO A 7 -27.67 -26.50 3.16
CA PRO A 7 -27.41 -25.16 2.64
C PRO A 7 -26.29 -25.17 1.61
N ILE A 8 -26.55 -24.53 0.47
CA ILE A 8 -25.57 -24.36 -0.59
C ILE A 8 -24.61 -23.25 -0.18
N PHE A 9 -23.31 -23.49 -0.37
CA PHE A 9 -22.29 -22.48 -0.11
C PHE A 9 -22.27 -21.44 -1.24
N THR A 10 -22.52 -20.18 -0.89
CA THR A 10 -22.55 -19.05 -1.82
C THR A 10 -21.30 -18.17 -1.75
N GLY A 11 -20.27 -18.59 -1.01
CA GLY A 11 -19.03 -17.83 -0.80
C GLY A 11 -18.94 -17.15 0.57
N ASP A 12 -20.06 -16.97 1.26
CA ASP A 12 -20.10 -16.38 2.61
C ASP A 12 -20.19 -17.49 3.69
N ALA A 13 -19.09 -17.68 4.42
CA ALA A 13 -19.00 -18.66 5.50
C ALA A 13 -19.99 -18.36 6.64
N THR A 14 -20.15 -17.10 7.00
CA THR A 14 -21.01 -16.67 8.11
C THR A 14 -22.46 -16.97 7.80
N LEU A 15 -22.89 -16.65 6.57
CA LEU A 15 -24.23 -16.93 6.07
C LEU A 15 -24.49 -18.44 6.01
N TRP A 16 -23.53 -19.22 5.50
CA TRP A 16 -23.67 -20.67 5.43
C TRP A 16 -23.82 -21.31 6.82
N PHE A 17 -23.00 -20.93 7.80
CA PHE A 17 -23.13 -21.40 9.17
C PHE A 17 -24.43 -20.95 9.84
N ALA A 18 -24.96 -19.77 9.50
CA ALA A 18 -26.26 -19.32 9.99
C ALA A 18 -27.40 -20.18 9.44
N GLN A 19 -27.37 -20.52 8.16
CA GLN A 19 -28.32 -21.42 7.53
C GLN A 19 -28.23 -22.84 8.10
N LEU A 20 -27.01 -23.36 8.29
CA LEU A 20 -26.80 -24.67 8.90
C LEU A 20 -27.32 -24.72 10.34
N LYS A 21 -27.13 -23.65 11.12
CA LYS A 21 -27.69 -23.54 12.47
C LYS A 21 -29.22 -23.54 12.45
N ALA A 22 -29.85 -22.84 11.49
CA ALA A 22 -31.30 -22.85 11.34
C ALA A 22 -31.82 -24.27 11.02
N TYR A 23 -31.10 -25.02 10.19
CA TYR A 23 -31.39 -26.43 9.90
C TYR A 23 -31.34 -27.30 11.16
N PHE A 24 -30.30 -27.16 11.99
CA PHE A 24 -30.19 -27.89 13.24
C PHE A 24 -31.35 -27.59 14.21
N CYS A 25 -31.76 -26.32 14.30
CA CYS A 25 -32.91 -25.92 15.11
C CYS A 25 -34.22 -26.53 14.57
N ALA A 26 -34.42 -26.53 13.25
CA ALA A 26 -35.64 -27.04 12.62
C ALA A 26 -35.83 -28.55 12.80
N HIS A 27 -34.73 -29.31 12.93
CA HIS A 27 -34.76 -30.77 13.07
C HIS A 27 -34.37 -31.28 14.47
N SER A 28 -34.25 -30.39 15.45
CA SER A 28 -33.90 -30.75 16.84
C SER A 28 -32.64 -31.63 16.94
N ILE A 29 -31.62 -31.30 16.13
CA ILE A 29 -30.36 -32.06 16.06
C ILE A 29 -29.55 -31.85 17.35
N SER A 30 -29.13 -32.96 17.98
CA SER A 30 -28.32 -32.92 19.20
C SER A 30 -26.91 -32.37 18.95
N SER A 31 -26.25 -31.83 19.97
CA SER A 31 -24.91 -31.21 19.82
C SER A 31 -23.85 -32.19 19.28
N GLU A 32 -23.95 -33.47 19.63
CA GLU A 32 -23.08 -34.54 19.12
C GLU A 32 -23.30 -34.77 17.61
N GLN A 33 -24.55 -34.80 17.16
CA GLN A 33 -24.91 -34.98 15.76
C GLN A 33 -24.59 -33.76 14.90
N GLN A 34 -24.65 -32.54 15.46
CA GLN A 34 -24.31 -31.31 14.75
C GLN A 34 -22.88 -31.31 14.23
N LEU A 35 -21.93 -31.82 15.02
CA LEU A 35 -20.53 -31.91 14.63
C LEU A 35 -20.32 -32.91 13.48
N GLN A 36 -20.96 -34.08 13.57
CA GLN A 36 -20.90 -35.10 12.52
C GLN A 36 -21.52 -34.62 11.21
N ILE A 37 -22.65 -33.90 11.30
CA ILE A 37 -23.27 -33.29 10.12
C ILE A 37 -22.36 -32.21 9.55
N LEU A 38 -21.77 -31.35 10.39
CA LEU A 38 -20.81 -30.33 9.93
C LEU A 38 -19.67 -30.96 9.12
N TYR A 39 -19.03 -32.03 9.61
CA TYR A 39 -17.94 -32.67 8.88
C TYR A 39 -18.37 -33.31 7.55
N SER A 40 -19.61 -33.76 7.44
CA SER A 40 -20.14 -34.35 6.19
C SER A 40 -20.63 -33.32 5.18
N CYS A 41 -21.07 -32.13 5.62
CA CYS A 41 -21.64 -31.11 4.75
C CYS A 41 -20.76 -29.87 4.56
N ILE A 42 -19.61 -29.79 5.23
CA ILE A 42 -18.72 -28.63 5.12
C ILE A 42 -18.24 -28.44 3.67
N PRO A 43 -18.39 -27.23 3.09
CA PRO A 43 -17.94 -26.94 1.74
C PRO A 43 -16.43 -27.12 1.60
N LEU A 44 -15.98 -27.61 0.44
CA LEU A 44 -14.57 -27.87 0.17
C LEU A 44 -13.65 -26.68 0.47
N GLN A 45 -14.10 -25.45 0.18
CA GLN A 45 -13.35 -24.22 0.44
C GLN A 45 -13.05 -24.03 1.94
N LEU A 46 -14.06 -24.22 2.79
CA LEU A 46 -13.90 -24.14 4.24
C LEU A 46 -13.14 -25.34 4.79
N ALA A 47 -13.42 -26.53 4.26
CA ALA A 47 -12.75 -27.77 4.64
C ALA A 47 -11.23 -27.72 4.38
N THR A 48 -10.81 -27.12 3.27
CA THR A 48 -9.38 -26.98 2.92
C THR A 48 -8.67 -26.07 3.92
N THR A 49 -9.33 -25.00 4.35
CA THR A 49 -8.79 -24.03 5.32
C THR A 49 -8.69 -24.59 6.74
N ALA A 50 -9.54 -25.58 7.07
CA ALA A 50 -9.65 -26.20 8.37
C ALA A 50 -9.39 -27.72 8.33
N ARG A 51 -8.52 -28.17 7.41
CA ARG A 51 -8.31 -29.59 7.13
C ARG A 51 -7.92 -30.40 8.37
N ASP A 52 -6.99 -29.87 9.16
CA ASP A 52 -6.53 -30.41 10.43
C ASP A 52 -7.68 -30.61 11.42
N LEU A 53 -8.63 -29.67 11.51
CA LEU A 53 -9.79 -29.80 12.40
C LEU A 53 -10.71 -30.97 12.02
N ILE A 54 -10.67 -31.40 10.76
CA ILE A 54 -11.51 -32.48 10.22
C ILE A 54 -10.76 -33.82 10.25
N THR A 55 -9.47 -33.82 9.90
CA THR A 55 -8.67 -35.04 9.81
C THR A 55 -8.12 -35.50 11.17
N ASP A 56 -7.94 -34.58 12.11
CA ASP A 56 -7.46 -34.85 13.47
C ASP A 56 -8.32 -34.07 14.49
N PRO A 57 -9.59 -34.47 14.68
CA PRO A 57 -10.50 -33.76 15.57
C PRO A 57 -10.10 -33.96 17.03
N SER A 58 -10.04 -32.85 17.78
CA SER A 58 -9.84 -32.88 19.23
C SER A 58 -10.95 -33.69 19.92
N PRO A 59 -10.66 -34.47 20.98
CA PRO A 59 -11.67 -35.23 21.71
C PRO A 59 -12.76 -34.36 22.35
N ASP A 60 -12.45 -33.09 22.65
CA ASP A 60 -13.39 -32.12 23.21
C ASP A 60 -13.98 -31.17 22.13
N ALA A 61 -13.82 -31.50 20.85
CA ALA A 61 -14.33 -30.68 19.76
C ALA A 61 -15.87 -30.61 19.83
N THR A 62 -16.38 -29.38 19.86
CA THR A 62 -17.81 -29.09 19.74
C THR A 62 -18.09 -28.35 18.45
N TYR A 63 -19.33 -28.41 17.95
CA TYR A 63 -19.76 -27.61 16.80
C TYR A 63 -19.37 -26.13 16.95
N ALA A 64 -19.56 -25.55 18.14
CA ALA A 64 -19.22 -24.15 18.39
C ALA A 64 -17.72 -23.87 18.26
N SER A 65 -16.86 -24.75 18.80
CA SER A 65 -15.41 -24.60 18.70
C SER A 65 -14.90 -24.70 17.26
N VAL A 66 -15.38 -25.70 16.51
CA VAL A 66 -14.98 -25.91 15.11
C VAL A 66 -15.49 -24.79 14.22
N LYS A 67 -16.75 -24.39 14.40
CA LYS A 67 -17.31 -23.22 13.70
C LYS A 67 -16.44 -21.99 13.90
N LEU A 68 -16.10 -21.66 15.15
CA LEU A 68 -15.34 -20.46 15.49
C LEU A 68 -13.94 -20.49 14.86
N GLU A 69 -13.25 -21.62 14.92
CA GLU A 69 -11.93 -21.75 14.30
C GLU A 69 -11.99 -21.74 12.77
N VAL A 70 -13.00 -22.35 12.15
CA VAL A 70 -13.21 -22.27 10.69
C VAL A 70 -13.47 -20.81 10.27
N GLU A 71 -14.38 -20.10 10.94
CA GLU A 71 -14.67 -18.69 10.64
C GLU A 71 -13.42 -17.82 10.80
N LYS A 72 -12.67 -17.98 11.91
CA LYS A 72 -11.44 -17.23 12.17
C LYS A 72 -10.37 -17.47 11.10
N ARG A 73 -10.16 -18.72 10.69
CA ARG A 73 -9.17 -19.07 9.66
C ARG A 73 -9.62 -18.62 8.27
N ASN A 74 -10.91 -18.71 7.96
CA ASN A 74 -11.48 -18.17 6.72
C ASN A 74 -11.26 -16.66 6.63
N THR A 75 -11.60 -15.90 7.69
CA THR A 75 -11.36 -14.45 7.74
C THR A 75 -9.88 -14.11 7.59
N ARG A 76 -8.97 -14.88 8.21
CA ARG A 76 -7.52 -14.69 8.04
C ARG A 76 -7.08 -14.94 6.60
N SER A 77 -7.60 -15.99 5.97
CA SER A 77 -7.33 -16.35 4.57
C SER A 77 -7.82 -15.25 3.62
N GLU A 78 -9.06 -14.78 3.80
CA GLU A 78 -9.63 -13.69 3.02
C GLU A 78 -8.83 -12.39 3.18
N LYS A 79 -8.43 -12.05 4.41
CA LYS A 79 -7.55 -10.91 4.68
C LYS A 79 -6.18 -11.04 4.01
N SER A 80 -5.60 -12.24 4.00
CA SER A 80 -4.31 -12.50 3.34
C SER A 80 -4.43 -12.37 1.83
N ARG A 81 -5.44 -13.00 1.23
CA ARG A 81 -5.73 -12.92 -0.21
C ARG A 81 -6.04 -11.50 -0.63
N PHE A 82 -6.77 -10.75 0.20
CA PHE A 82 -7.02 -9.33 -0.05
C PHE A 82 -5.73 -8.51 0.02
N ASN A 83 -4.88 -8.72 1.04
CA ASN A 83 -3.59 -8.06 1.12
C ASN A 83 -2.69 -8.37 -0.09
N GLU A 84 -2.72 -9.61 -0.59
CA GLU A 84 -1.97 -10.03 -1.77
C GLU A 84 -2.51 -9.37 -3.05
N LEU A 85 -3.83 -9.37 -3.25
CA LEU A 85 -4.45 -8.66 -4.38
C LEU A 85 -4.13 -7.16 -4.35
N MET A 86 -4.11 -6.56 -3.16
CA MET A 86 -3.73 -5.15 -2.99
C MET A 86 -2.22 -4.94 -2.98
N ALA A 87 -1.41 -5.99 -2.88
CA ALA A 87 0.05 -5.89 -2.89
C ALA A 87 0.52 -5.46 -4.29
N ASP A 88 -0.16 -5.96 -5.32
CA ASP A 88 0.10 -5.64 -6.73
C ASP A 88 -0.50 -4.29 -7.15
N GLU A 89 -1.39 -3.72 -6.34
CA GLU A 89 -2.07 -2.47 -6.66
C GLU A 89 -1.24 -1.24 -6.23
N GLU A 90 -0.91 -0.39 -7.20
CA GLU A 90 -0.18 0.86 -6.99
C GLU A 90 -1.06 2.09 -7.24
N LEU A 91 -0.72 3.22 -6.61
CA LEU A 91 -1.41 4.49 -6.84
C LEU A 91 -1.27 4.95 -8.31
N GLY A 92 -0.08 4.78 -8.90
CA GLY A 92 0.22 5.22 -10.27
C GLY A 92 -0.07 6.70 -10.51
N ASP A 93 -0.72 7.00 -11.64
CA ASP A 93 -1.16 8.35 -12.02
C ASP A 93 -2.55 8.71 -11.47
N ARG A 94 -3.17 7.84 -10.66
CA ARG A 94 -4.53 8.03 -10.14
C ARG A 94 -4.51 9.00 -8.98
N THR A 95 -5.61 9.74 -8.82
CA THR A 95 -5.80 10.52 -7.59
C THR A 95 -6.05 9.59 -6.39
N PRO A 96 -5.64 9.99 -5.17
CA PRO A 96 -5.97 9.26 -3.94
C PRO A 96 -7.45 8.88 -3.82
N SER A 97 -8.38 9.76 -4.20
CA SER A 97 -9.82 9.46 -4.26
C SER A 97 -10.17 8.31 -5.21
N GLU A 98 -9.65 8.34 -6.44
CA GLU A 98 -9.90 7.30 -7.42
C GLU A 98 -9.33 5.96 -6.97
N PHE A 99 -8.14 5.99 -6.38
CA PHE A 99 -7.51 4.81 -5.83
C PHE A 99 -8.33 4.21 -4.69
N LEU A 100 -8.80 5.00 -3.72
CA LEU A 100 -9.64 4.47 -2.64
C LEU A 100 -10.96 3.89 -3.17
N ARG A 101 -11.59 4.52 -4.17
CA ARG A 101 -12.80 3.98 -4.80
C ARG A 101 -12.52 2.62 -5.44
N HIS A 102 -11.43 2.51 -6.18
CA HIS A 102 -10.99 1.25 -6.77
C HIS A 102 -10.72 0.16 -5.70
N LEU A 103 -10.06 0.52 -4.59
CA LEU A 103 -9.86 -0.41 -3.47
C LEU A 103 -11.19 -0.89 -2.88
N ARG A 104 -12.19 -0.01 -2.73
CA ARG A 104 -13.54 -0.37 -2.24
C ARG A 104 -14.26 -1.32 -3.20
N GLU A 105 -14.12 -1.10 -4.50
CA GLU A 105 -14.69 -1.97 -5.55
C GLU A 105 -14.07 -3.36 -5.52
N LEU A 106 -12.74 -3.47 -5.39
CA LEU A 106 -12.02 -4.75 -5.29
C LEU A 106 -12.32 -5.50 -3.98
N SER A 107 -12.53 -4.77 -2.89
CA SER A 107 -12.90 -5.32 -1.58
C SER A 107 -14.30 -5.96 -1.55
N GLY A 108 -15.22 -5.45 -2.37
CA GLY A 108 -16.65 -5.76 -2.21
C GLY A 108 -17.17 -5.40 -0.81
N LYS A 109 -18.23 -6.09 -0.36
CA LYS A 109 -18.90 -5.83 0.94
C LYS A 109 -18.20 -6.46 2.16
N ALA A 110 -17.15 -7.27 1.95
CA ALA A 110 -16.61 -8.13 3.00
C ALA A 110 -15.29 -7.64 3.63
N ALA A 111 -14.61 -6.64 3.04
CA ALA A 111 -13.34 -6.21 3.64
C ALA A 111 -13.53 -5.28 4.84
N ASP A 112 -12.65 -5.49 5.80
CA ASP A 112 -12.47 -4.66 6.97
C ASP A 112 -12.08 -3.23 6.55
N ALA A 113 -12.95 -2.26 6.85
CA ALA A 113 -12.73 -0.85 6.50
C ALA A 113 -11.37 -0.34 7.04
N LEU A 114 -10.95 -0.79 8.22
CA LEU A 114 -9.66 -0.41 8.81
C LEU A 114 -8.48 -0.93 7.99
N LEU A 115 -8.62 -2.13 7.44
CA LEU A 115 -7.59 -2.75 6.62
C LEU A 115 -7.43 -2.03 5.28
N LEU A 116 -8.55 -1.72 4.62
CA LEU A 116 -8.58 -0.89 3.42
C LEU A 116 -7.84 0.44 3.63
N CYS A 117 -8.09 1.10 4.78
CA CYS A 117 -7.45 2.37 5.11
C CYS A 117 -5.94 2.24 5.31
N LYS A 118 -5.52 1.18 6.00
CA LYS A 118 -4.09 0.93 6.25
C LYS A 118 -3.34 0.69 4.94
N ILE A 119 -3.94 -0.07 4.02
CA ILE A 119 -3.37 -0.31 2.69
C ILE A 119 -3.32 0.98 1.89
N PHE A 120 -4.45 1.70 1.79
CA PHE A 120 -4.53 3.01 1.13
C PHE A 120 -3.40 3.93 1.60
N PHE A 121 -3.27 4.10 2.92
CA PHE A 121 -2.24 4.96 3.51
C PHE A 121 -0.82 4.51 3.17
N SER A 122 -0.55 3.20 3.23
CA SER A 122 0.77 2.65 2.91
C SER A 122 1.20 2.85 1.45
N ARG A 123 0.25 3.10 0.54
CA ARG A 123 0.48 3.30 -0.90
C ARG A 123 0.56 4.76 -1.32
N LEU A 124 0.30 5.71 -0.40
CA LEU A 124 0.46 7.12 -0.69
C LEU A 124 1.95 7.47 -0.84
N PRO A 125 2.31 8.50 -1.64
CA PRO A 125 3.66 9.04 -1.66
C PRO A 125 4.15 9.44 -0.27
N ALA A 126 5.44 9.26 -0.01
CA ALA A 126 6.03 9.50 1.31
C ALA A 126 5.74 10.92 1.86
N TYR A 127 5.72 11.93 0.99
CA TYR A 127 5.42 13.31 1.40
C TYR A 127 3.97 13.52 1.86
N ILE A 128 3.03 12.71 1.37
CA ILE A 128 1.63 12.74 1.83
C ILE A 128 1.52 11.97 3.14
N GLN A 129 2.18 10.80 3.24
CA GLN A 129 2.18 10.00 4.47
C GLN A 129 2.72 10.78 5.67
N THR A 130 3.81 11.54 5.51
CA THR A 130 4.41 12.30 6.61
C THR A 130 3.49 13.39 7.14
N VAL A 131 2.79 14.10 6.26
CA VAL A 131 1.86 15.17 6.64
C VAL A 131 0.57 14.61 7.23
N LEU A 132 0.09 13.47 6.70
CA LEU A 132 -1.16 12.86 7.12
C LEU A 132 -1.01 11.83 8.24
N ALA A 133 0.21 11.52 8.71
CA ALA A 133 0.45 10.52 9.76
C ALA A 133 -0.33 10.80 11.04
N THR A 134 -0.38 12.06 11.49
CA THR A 134 -1.12 12.47 12.69
C THR A 134 -2.61 12.66 12.44
N ALA A 135 -2.98 13.03 11.20
CA ALA A 135 -4.37 13.14 10.78
C ALA A 135 -5.03 11.77 10.65
N PHE A 136 -4.26 10.72 10.35
CA PHE A 136 -4.76 9.36 10.16
C PHE A 136 -5.45 8.78 11.41
N GLU A 137 -5.00 9.15 12.61
CA GLU A 137 -5.55 8.63 13.87
C GLU A 137 -6.83 9.35 14.32
N SER A 138 -7.07 10.57 13.82
CA SER A 138 -8.13 11.47 14.32
C SER A 138 -9.21 11.80 13.30
N ASN A 139 -9.00 11.46 12.02
CA ASN A 139 -9.92 11.81 10.93
C ASN A 139 -10.49 10.57 10.27
N THR A 140 -11.61 10.75 9.55
CA THR A 140 -12.19 9.66 8.75
C THR A 140 -11.38 9.45 7.47
N VAL A 141 -11.53 8.26 6.90
CA VAL A 141 -10.90 7.85 5.64
C VAL A 141 -11.16 8.85 4.52
N ASP A 142 -12.41 9.23 4.32
CA ASP A 142 -12.82 10.15 3.26
C ASP A 142 -12.23 11.56 3.48
N GLN A 143 -12.04 11.98 4.74
CA GLN A 143 -11.35 13.24 5.06
C GLN A 143 -9.86 13.17 4.71
N ILE A 144 -9.19 12.08 5.06
CA ILE A 144 -7.76 11.86 4.76
C ILE A 144 -7.55 11.84 3.24
N VAL A 145 -8.44 11.19 2.50
CA VAL A 145 -8.42 11.15 1.03
C VAL A 145 -8.58 12.55 0.45
N THR A 146 -9.55 13.32 0.94
CA THR A 146 -9.76 14.70 0.50
C THR A 146 -8.53 15.57 0.75
N MET A 147 -7.83 15.37 1.87
CA MET A 147 -6.57 16.05 2.16
C MET A 147 -5.46 15.59 1.20
N ALA A 148 -5.35 14.30 0.95
CA ALA A 148 -4.36 13.73 0.02
C ALA A 148 -4.58 14.24 -1.42
N ASP A 149 -5.82 14.30 -1.91
CA ASP A 149 -6.14 14.84 -3.24
C ASP A 149 -5.70 16.29 -3.37
N LYS A 150 -5.99 17.12 -2.36
CA LYS A 150 -5.53 18.52 -2.33
C LYS A 150 -4.01 18.59 -2.36
N MET A 151 -3.32 17.76 -1.60
CA MET A 151 -1.85 17.72 -1.61
C MET A 151 -1.28 17.32 -2.97
N VAL A 152 -1.91 16.39 -3.68
CA VAL A 152 -1.54 16.05 -5.07
C VAL A 152 -1.81 17.24 -6.00
N GLU A 153 -2.96 17.91 -5.88
CA GLU A 153 -3.28 19.10 -6.67
C GLU A 153 -2.26 20.24 -6.42
N PHE A 154 -1.87 20.47 -5.18
CA PHE A 154 -0.87 21.48 -4.81
C PHE A 154 0.54 21.11 -5.28
N ALA A 155 0.88 19.82 -5.35
CA ALA A 155 2.14 19.35 -5.90
C ALA A 155 2.20 19.45 -7.44
N VAL A 156 1.07 19.24 -8.11
CA VAL A 156 0.94 19.31 -9.59
C VAL A 156 0.78 20.74 -10.09
N ARG A 157 0.27 21.67 -9.26
CA ARG A 157 0.37 23.10 -9.58
C ARG A 157 1.85 23.44 -9.69
N PRO A 158 2.37 23.85 -10.87
CA PRO A 158 3.61 24.59 -10.86
C PRO A 158 3.32 25.79 -9.97
N SER A 159 3.98 25.84 -8.83
CA SER A 159 3.87 26.98 -7.92
C SER A 159 3.98 28.23 -8.78
N SER A 160 2.88 28.94 -8.96
CA SER A 160 2.92 30.28 -9.52
C SER A 160 3.53 31.13 -8.41
N ARG A 161 4.87 31.12 -8.39
CA ARG A 161 5.77 31.98 -7.63
C ARG A 161 5.42 32.12 -6.14
N ALA A 162 5.76 31.10 -5.35
CA ALA A 162 6.67 31.38 -4.24
C ALA A 162 8.08 31.04 -4.72
N ALA A 163 8.64 31.93 -5.53
CA ALA A 163 10.08 32.00 -5.68
C ALA A 163 10.60 32.31 -4.27
N CYS A 164 11.05 31.28 -3.55
CA CYS A 164 11.97 31.50 -2.47
C CYS A 164 13.19 32.15 -3.12
N VAL A 165 13.28 33.48 -3.00
CA VAL A 165 14.47 34.24 -3.35
C VAL A 165 15.54 33.87 -2.34
N CYS A 166 16.15 32.72 -2.57
CA CYS A 166 17.42 32.31 -1.96
C CYS A 166 18.40 31.84 -3.05
N LEU A 167 18.23 32.33 -4.29
CA LEU A 167 19.16 32.04 -5.39
C LEU A 167 19.68 33.31 -6.07
N GLU A 168 19.94 34.38 -5.31
CA GLU A 168 20.64 35.56 -5.86
C GLU A 168 22.09 35.71 -5.38
N THR A 169 22.63 34.74 -4.63
CA THR A 169 24.06 34.77 -4.25
C THR A 169 24.97 34.00 -5.22
N SER A 170 24.44 33.26 -6.20
CA SER A 170 25.27 32.38 -7.04
C SER A 170 25.68 32.97 -8.40
N ALA A 171 24.78 33.69 -9.10
CA ALA A 171 25.07 34.11 -10.49
C ALA A 171 26.11 35.24 -10.60
N ASN A 172 26.04 36.25 -9.72
CA ASN A 172 27.00 37.37 -9.71
C ASN A 172 28.40 36.93 -9.29
N SER A 173 28.48 35.93 -8.40
CA SER A 173 29.74 35.35 -7.95
C SER A 173 30.43 34.54 -9.06
N ILE A 174 29.65 33.79 -9.85
CA ILE A 174 30.14 33.00 -10.99
C ILE A 174 30.65 33.90 -12.14
N ASP A 175 29.97 35.01 -12.47
CA ASP A 175 30.47 35.97 -13.47
C ASP A 175 31.78 36.64 -13.02
N GLY A 176 31.87 37.03 -11.75
CA GLY A 176 33.08 37.60 -11.16
C GLY A 176 34.27 36.63 -11.21
N LEU A 177 34.04 35.37 -10.84
CA LEU A 177 35.06 34.30 -10.95
C LEU A 177 35.48 34.04 -12.40
N THR A 178 34.53 34.05 -13.35
CA THR A 178 34.82 33.85 -14.79
C THR A 178 35.69 34.97 -15.34
N LYS A 179 35.45 36.22 -14.93
CA LYS A 179 36.28 37.38 -15.30
C LYS A 179 37.69 37.28 -14.72
N LEU A 180 37.83 36.86 -13.45
CA LEU A 180 39.14 36.65 -12.82
C LEU A 180 39.95 35.55 -13.50
N ILE A 181 39.33 34.42 -13.84
CA ILE A 181 39.98 33.32 -14.55
C ILE A 181 40.47 33.79 -15.92
N LYS A 182 39.64 34.48 -16.70
CA LYS A 182 40.05 35.05 -18.01
C LYS A 182 41.22 36.04 -17.88
N GLY A 183 41.22 36.86 -16.82
CA GLY A 183 42.31 37.80 -16.55
C GLY A 183 43.64 37.09 -16.22
N LEU A 184 43.58 36.04 -15.41
CA LEU A 184 44.74 35.21 -15.08
C LEU A 184 45.28 34.48 -16.30
N THR A 185 44.43 33.89 -17.14
CA THR A 185 44.84 33.23 -18.39
C THR A 185 45.61 34.18 -19.30
N LYS A 186 45.12 35.41 -19.50
CA LYS A 186 45.82 36.42 -20.31
C LYS A 186 47.21 36.77 -19.76
N ARG A 187 47.35 36.89 -18.43
CA ARG A 187 48.64 37.17 -17.81
C ARG A 187 49.62 36.00 -17.98
N MET A 188 49.12 34.77 -17.88
CA MET A 188 49.93 33.57 -18.07
C MET A 188 50.43 33.46 -19.51
N ASP A 189 49.58 33.75 -20.50
CA ASP A 189 49.98 33.80 -21.91
C ASP A 189 51.03 34.89 -22.19
N ALA A 190 50.91 36.04 -21.54
CA ALA A 190 51.89 37.13 -21.66
C ALA A 190 53.26 36.72 -21.10
N ILE A 191 53.27 36.06 -19.93
CA ILE A 191 54.50 35.53 -19.32
C ILE A 191 55.14 34.48 -20.22
N PHE A 192 54.32 33.57 -20.80
CA PHE A 192 54.82 32.55 -21.70
C PHE A 192 55.45 33.15 -22.97
N LYS A 193 54.86 34.20 -23.53
CA LYS A 193 55.43 34.93 -24.68
C LYS A 193 56.75 35.63 -24.34
N ILE A 194 56.85 36.27 -23.17
CA ILE A 194 58.08 36.92 -22.73
C ILE A 194 59.19 35.88 -22.52
N ALA A 195 58.87 34.75 -21.90
CA ALA A 195 59.81 33.65 -21.72
C ALA A 195 60.28 33.05 -23.06
N ALA A 196 59.39 32.91 -24.03
CA ALA A 196 59.73 32.43 -25.38
C ALA A 196 60.66 33.40 -26.13
N VAL A 197 60.39 34.71 -26.05
CA VAL A 197 61.25 35.74 -26.65
C VAL A 197 62.63 35.76 -26.00
N HIS A 198 62.69 35.71 -24.67
CA HIS A 198 63.96 35.68 -23.94
C HIS A 198 64.77 34.40 -24.26
N HIS A 199 64.12 33.24 -24.38
CA HIS A 199 64.78 32.00 -24.77
C HIS A 199 65.30 32.04 -26.22
N GLN A 200 64.66 32.78 -27.11
CA GLN A 200 65.12 32.91 -28.50
C GLN A 200 66.32 33.87 -28.62
N VAL A 201 66.29 34.99 -27.88
CA VAL A 201 67.41 35.95 -27.79
C VAL A 201 68.67 35.31 -27.19
N TRP A 202 68.52 34.45 -26.17
CA TRP A 202 69.65 33.70 -25.61
C TRP A 202 70.23 32.64 -26.57
N ARG A 203 69.43 32.10 -27.49
CA ARG A 203 69.87 31.10 -28.48
C ARG A 203 70.61 31.71 -29.67
N GLU A 204 70.34 32.98 -29.98
CA GLU A 204 70.97 33.72 -31.08
C GLU A 204 72.27 34.45 -30.67
N SER A 205 72.60 34.45 -29.36
CA SER A 205 73.78 35.11 -28.78
C SER A 205 74.94 34.14 -28.43
N THR A 206 74.84 32.87 -28.82
CA THR A 206 75.87 31.83 -28.73
C THR A 206 76.23 31.33 -30.12
#